data_AF-A0AAR2JPQ5-F1
#
_entry.id   AF-A0AAR2JPQ5-F1
#
_cell.length_a   1.000
_cell.length_b   1.000
_cell.length_c   1.000
_cell.angle_alpha   90.00
_cell.angle_beta   90.00
_cell.angle_gamma   90.00
#
_symmetry.space_group_name_H-M   'P 1'
#
loop_
_entity.id
_entity.type
_entity.pdbx_description
1 polymer ?
#
loop_
_entity_poly.entity_id
_entity_poly.type
_entity_poly.pdbx_seq_one_letter_code
_entity_poly.pdbx_strand_id
1 'polypeptide(L)'
;MFQKTSFTTLIVGVFIVYVLHTCWVMYGIVYTKPCEYPRSDKCISPYLASNPPLQLSIYTALRPNGEGGHSLIHREEAFDVHTRFERLINVSLPKKTRKNGTLYAMVFVHQPGMSPWQDPRQVHLVTQLTTYMLPKPPEVSLITGEDECLKTPALDRPVSHWRSRLTLNVVAENFHFDREALPSDVHRYMKVFQSGRKMVYLPLLFIDQLSNRVKDLVINSSTTELPLTISYDTIALGKLRFWIHMQDAVYSLQQFGFTEKDADEIKGIFVDTNLYFLALTFFVAAFHLLFDFLAFKNDISFWKQKKSMVGMSSKAVLWRCFSTIVIFLYLLDEQTSLLVLIPAGIGSLIEVWKVKKAFKIYFMWKGGKPTFLFGKSDESEKRTEEYDSLAMKYLSYLLYPLCVGGAVYALVFVKYKSWYSWLINSLVNGVYAFGFLFMLPQLFVNYKLKSVAHLPWKAFMYKAFNTFIDDVFAFIITMPTSHRLACFRDDAVFLIYLYQRCESYIYRHRTERLLNKRSPDW
;
A
#
# COMPACT_ATOMS: atom_id res chain seq x y z
N MET A 1 -39.59 -14.34 -11.76
CA MET A 1 -38.25 -14.97 -11.90
C MET A 1 -37.12 -14.12 -11.27
N PHE A 2 -37.37 -13.45 -10.14
CA PHE A 2 -36.33 -12.77 -9.35
C PHE A 2 -36.40 -13.30 -7.91
N GLN A 3 -36.00 -14.55 -7.72
CA GLN A 3 -35.81 -15.12 -6.39
C GLN A 3 -34.56 -14.46 -5.78
N LYS A 4 -34.76 -13.67 -4.72
CA LYS A 4 -33.79 -13.26 -3.70
C LYS A 4 -32.32 -13.38 -4.15
N THR A 5 -31.85 -12.45 -4.98
CA THR A 5 -30.41 -12.27 -5.17
C THR A 5 -29.81 -12.00 -3.79
N SER A 6 -29.02 -12.95 -3.30
CA SER A 6 -28.31 -12.79 -2.03
C SER A 6 -27.48 -11.52 -2.11
N PHE A 7 -27.49 -10.68 -1.07
CA PHE A 7 -26.65 -9.49 -0.95
C PHE A 7 -25.17 -9.74 -1.32
N THR A 8 -24.72 -10.99 -1.20
CA THR A 8 -23.38 -11.44 -1.63
C THR A 8 -23.21 -11.41 -3.14
N THR A 9 -24.19 -11.90 -3.89
CA THR A 9 -24.19 -11.93 -5.35
C THR A 9 -24.17 -10.52 -5.92
N LEU A 10 -24.89 -9.59 -5.28
CA LEU A 10 -24.85 -8.17 -5.65
C LEU A 10 -23.45 -7.58 -5.47
N ILE A 11 -22.83 -7.78 -4.31
CA ILE A 11 -21.49 -7.24 -4.03
C ILE A 11 -20.42 -7.85 -4.93
N VAL A 12 -20.46 -9.17 -5.14
CA VAL A 12 -19.54 -9.84 -6.07
C VAL A 12 -19.75 -9.33 -7.49
N GLY A 13 -21.01 -9.11 -7.91
CA GLY A 13 -21.31 -8.50 -9.21
C GLY A 13 -20.75 -7.09 -9.36
N VAL A 14 -20.97 -6.22 -8.36
CA VAL A 14 -20.41 -4.85 -8.33
C VAL A 14 -18.89 -4.89 -8.35
N PHE A 15 -18.26 -5.80 -7.61
CA PHE A 15 -16.81 -5.99 -7.61
C PHE A 15 -16.28 -6.35 -9.00
N ILE A 16 -16.90 -7.31 -9.69
CA ILE A 16 -16.48 -7.70 -11.06
C ILE A 16 -16.61 -6.52 -12.02
N VAL A 17 -17.73 -5.80 -11.97
CA VAL A 17 -17.93 -4.61 -12.81
C VAL A 17 -16.87 -3.54 -12.52
N TYR A 18 -16.54 -3.32 -11.25
CA TYR A 18 -15.49 -2.37 -10.85
C TYR A 18 -14.11 -2.78 -11.38
N VAL A 19 -13.74 -4.07 -11.26
CA VAL A 19 -12.47 -4.59 -11.77
C VAL A 19 -12.40 -4.44 -13.29
N LEU A 20 -13.45 -4.82 -14.01
CA LEU A 20 -13.52 -4.68 -15.48
C LEU A 20 -13.45 -3.21 -15.91
N HIS A 21 -14.18 -2.33 -15.24
CA HIS A 21 -14.11 -0.89 -15.47
C HIS A 21 -12.69 -0.36 -15.23
N THR A 22 -12.02 -0.79 -14.15
CA THR A 22 -10.66 -0.36 -13.86
C THR A 22 -9.67 -0.85 -14.90
N CYS A 23 -9.79 -2.10 -15.35
CA CYS A 23 -8.98 -2.63 -16.46
C CYS A 23 -9.22 -1.86 -17.76
N TRP A 24 -10.48 -1.51 -18.06
CA TRP A 24 -10.83 -0.70 -19.23
C TRP A 24 -10.23 0.71 -19.17
N VAL A 25 -10.34 1.37 -18.02
CA VAL A 25 -9.74 2.70 -17.81
C VAL A 25 -8.21 2.63 -17.92
N MET A 26 -7.58 1.65 -17.29
CA MET A 26 -6.13 1.45 -17.40
C MET A 26 -5.68 1.20 -18.85
N TYR A 27 -6.43 0.38 -19.58
CA TYR A 27 -6.18 0.16 -21.00
C TYR A 27 -6.31 1.47 -21.80
N GLY A 28 -7.35 2.27 -21.56
CA GLY A 28 -7.55 3.56 -22.24
C GLY A 28 -6.50 4.63 -21.91
N ILE A 29 -5.85 4.54 -20.76
CA ILE A 29 -4.72 5.42 -20.38
C ILE A 29 -3.45 5.04 -21.15
N VAL A 30 -3.14 3.74 -21.21
CA VAL A 30 -1.91 3.26 -21.85
C VAL A 30 -2.04 3.22 -23.38
N TYR A 31 -3.20 2.83 -23.89
CA TYR A 31 -3.45 2.69 -25.32
C TYR A 31 -4.14 3.93 -25.89
N THR A 32 -3.47 4.61 -26.82
CA THR A 32 -4.03 5.67 -27.66
C THR A 32 -4.33 5.13 -29.04
N LYS A 33 -5.59 5.25 -29.49
CA LYS A 33 -5.95 4.91 -30.88
C LYS A 33 -5.23 5.87 -31.84
N PRO A 34 -4.44 5.38 -32.81
CA PRO A 34 -3.81 6.22 -33.81
C PRO A 34 -4.85 6.76 -34.81
N CYS A 35 -4.52 7.86 -35.48
CA CYS A 35 -5.36 8.41 -36.54
C CYS A 35 -5.54 7.41 -37.70
N GLU A 36 -6.78 7.12 -38.10
CA GLU A 36 -7.09 6.09 -39.12
C GLU A 36 -6.52 6.43 -40.51
N TYR A 37 -6.44 7.72 -40.86
CA TYR A 37 -5.99 8.19 -42.17
C TYR A 37 -4.87 9.23 -42.03
N PRO A 38 -3.59 8.83 -41.89
CA PRO A 38 -2.47 9.72 -41.57
C PRO A 38 -2.23 10.89 -42.54
N ARG A 39 -2.77 10.79 -43.77
CA ARG A 39 -2.67 11.81 -44.83
C ARG A 39 -3.84 12.80 -44.84
N SER A 40 -4.86 12.60 -44.01
CA SER A 40 -6.02 13.48 -43.88
C SER A 40 -5.66 14.74 -43.08
N ASP A 41 -6.31 15.85 -43.41
CA ASP A 41 -6.18 17.12 -42.68
C ASP A 41 -6.73 17.06 -41.24
N LYS A 42 -7.41 15.96 -40.88
CA LYS A 42 -7.89 15.67 -39.53
C LYS A 42 -6.80 15.16 -38.57
N CYS A 43 -5.64 14.73 -39.09
CA CYS A 43 -4.57 14.20 -38.25
C CYS A 43 -3.53 15.26 -37.89
N ILE A 44 -2.99 15.17 -36.68
CA ILE A 44 -1.86 15.98 -36.20
C ILE A 44 -0.59 15.13 -36.31
N SER A 45 0.41 15.65 -37.01
CA SER A 45 1.67 14.95 -37.30
C SER A 45 2.81 15.38 -36.38
N PRO A 46 3.79 14.51 -36.07
CA PRO A 46 4.93 14.88 -35.23
C PRO A 46 5.91 15.80 -35.97
N TYR A 47 6.44 16.82 -35.30
CA TYR A 47 7.56 17.63 -35.81
C TYR A 47 8.85 16.80 -35.95
N LEU A 48 9.05 15.84 -35.05
CA LEU A 48 10.22 14.95 -35.04
C LEU A 48 10.30 14.01 -36.24
N ALA A 49 9.19 13.77 -36.95
CA ALA A 49 9.16 12.87 -38.10
C ALA A 49 10.10 13.31 -39.24
N SER A 50 10.49 14.59 -39.28
CA SER A 50 11.42 15.14 -40.26
C SER A 50 12.88 15.23 -39.78
N ASN A 51 13.21 14.68 -38.60
CA ASN A 51 14.53 14.79 -37.96
C ASN A 51 15.12 16.21 -38.00
N PRO A 52 14.39 17.22 -37.47
CA PRO A 52 14.89 18.58 -37.43
C PRO A 52 16.09 18.71 -36.47
N PRO A 53 17.06 19.59 -36.75
CA PRO A 53 18.12 19.86 -35.79
C PRO A 53 17.53 20.61 -34.59
N LEU A 54 17.81 20.10 -33.38
CA LEU A 54 17.30 20.64 -32.12
C LEU A 54 18.46 20.96 -31.18
N GLN A 55 18.22 21.93 -30.30
CA GLN A 55 19.11 22.35 -29.24
C GLN A 55 18.38 22.28 -27.90
N LEU A 56 19.04 21.70 -26.88
CA LEU A 56 18.52 21.63 -25.51
C LEU A 56 19.29 22.63 -24.63
N SER A 57 18.56 23.54 -23.98
CA SER A 57 19.13 24.51 -23.06
C SER A 57 18.42 24.48 -21.71
N ILE A 58 19.19 24.42 -20.62
CA ILE A 58 18.67 24.36 -19.25
C ILE A 58 19.18 25.56 -18.46
N TYR A 59 18.26 26.33 -17.89
CA TYR A 59 18.53 27.50 -17.07
C TYR A 59 17.99 27.32 -15.66
N THR A 60 18.65 27.89 -14.65
CA THR A 60 18.03 28.10 -13.34
C THR A 60 17.47 29.51 -13.23
N ALA A 61 16.34 29.65 -12.53
CA ALA A 61 15.75 30.92 -12.20
C ALA A 61 15.16 30.93 -10.77
N LEU A 62 15.08 32.12 -10.18
CA LEU A 62 14.43 32.32 -8.88
C LEU A 62 12.90 32.39 -8.96
N ARG A 63 12.36 32.65 -10.15
CA ARG A 63 10.93 32.70 -10.41
C ARG A 63 10.58 31.77 -11.57
N PRO A 64 9.37 31.20 -11.60
CA PRO A 64 8.94 30.32 -12.68
C PRO A 64 8.81 31.02 -14.04
N ASN A 65 8.65 32.34 -14.07
CA ASN A 65 8.52 33.12 -15.31
C ASN A 65 9.87 33.60 -15.87
N GLY A 66 10.98 33.34 -15.18
CA GLY A 66 12.33 33.76 -15.61
C GLY A 66 12.66 35.21 -15.27
N GLU A 67 11.67 35.94 -14.75
CA GLU A 67 11.86 37.29 -14.21
C GLU A 67 12.70 37.26 -12.94
N GLY A 68 13.73 38.11 -12.87
CA GLY A 68 14.61 38.20 -11.70
C GLY A 68 15.97 37.48 -11.84
N GLY A 69 16.36 37.14 -13.06
CA GLY A 69 17.68 36.59 -13.41
C GLY A 69 17.62 35.09 -13.72
N HIS A 70 18.24 34.72 -14.84
CA HIS A 70 18.41 33.34 -15.27
C HIS A 70 19.90 33.04 -15.50
N SER A 71 20.34 31.85 -15.14
CA SER A 71 21.71 31.38 -15.37
C SER A 71 21.68 30.07 -16.13
N LEU A 72 22.45 29.99 -17.21
CA LEU A 72 22.59 28.78 -18.00
C LEU A 72 23.40 27.75 -17.21
N ILE A 73 22.85 26.55 -17.03
CA ILE A 73 23.53 25.43 -16.39
C ILE A 73 24.13 24.50 -17.45
N HIS A 74 23.34 24.19 -18.47
CA HIS A 74 23.69 23.17 -19.46
C HIS A 74 23.10 23.54 -20.82
N ARG A 75 23.89 23.31 -21.86
CA ARG A 75 23.50 23.49 -23.26
C ARG A 75 24.08 22.35 -24.06
N GLU A 76 23.21 21.66 -24.80
CA GLU A 76 23.57 20.61 -25.75
C GLU A 76 23.25 21.15 -27.16
N GLU A 77 24.30 21.46 -27.94
CA GLU A 77 24.16 22.15 -29.23
C GLU A 77 23.55 21.26 -30.33
N ALA A 78 23.92 19.97 -30.34
CA ALA A 78 23.41 18.98 -31.27
C ALA A 78 22.62 17.92 -30.51
N PHE A 79 21.40 18.28 -30.12
CA PHE A 79 20.54 17.39 -29.34
C PHE A 79 19.89 16.34 -30.24
N ASP A 80 20.44 15.12 -30.21
CA ASP A 80 19.80 13.94 -30.82
C ASP A 80 18.82 13.31 -29.84
N VAL A 81 17.53 13.38 -30.21
CA VAL A 81 16.41 12.88 -29.43
C VAL A 81 16.55 11.39 -29.10
N HIS A 82 17.17 10.58 -29.95
CA HIS A 82 17.26 9.13 -29.73
C HIS A 82 18.42 8.72 -28.82
N THR A 83 19.35 9.64 -28.53
CA THR A 83 20.55 9.33 -27.73
C THR A 83 20.34 9.68 -26.26
N ARG A 84 20.40 8.66 -25.40
CA ARG A 84 20.38 8.88 -23.94
C ARG A 84 21.70 9.48 -23.47
N PHE A 85 21.65 10.39 -22.50
CA PHE A 85 22.85 10.91 -21.86
C PHE A 85 22.64 11.22 -20.39
N GLU A 86 23.74 11.22 -19.64
CA GLU A 86 23.79 11.63 -18.25
C GLU A 86 24.96 12.59 -18.04
N ARG A 87 24.71 13.70 -17.34
CA ARG A 87 25.69 14.76 -17.08
C ARG A 87 25.59 15.22 -15.63
N LEU A 88 26.73 15.21 -14.94
CA LEU A 88 26.84 15.76 -13.58
C LEU A 88 27.37 17.19 -13.66
N ILE A 89 26.64 18.15 -13.09
CA ILE A 89 26.98 19.58 -13.14
C ILE A 89 26.81 20.20 -11.76
N ASN A 90 27.74 21.05 -11.36
CA ASN A 90 27.62 21.82 -10.12
C ASN A 90 26.82 23.10 -10.36
N VAL A 91 25.71 23.25 -9.65
CA VAL A 91 24.81 24.39 -9.77
C VAL A 91 25.07 25.38 -8.63
N SER A 92 25.37 26.62 -8.98
CA SER A 92 25.56 27.69 -8.00
C SER A 92 24.22 28.13 -7.40
N LEU A 93 24.13 28.15 -6.07
CA LEU A 93 22.91 28.50 -5.34
C LEU A 93 22.85 30.01 -5.00
N PRO A 94 21.81 30.74 -5.47
CA PRO A 94 21.59 32.11 -5.08
C PRO A 94 21.42 32.27 -3.56
N LYS A 95 21.77 33.45 -3.03
CA LYS A 95 21.60 33.78 -1.59
C LYS A 95 20.16 33.57 -1.09
N LYS A 96 19.15 33.82 -1.94
CA LYS A 96 17.74 33.62 -1.61
C LYS A 96 17.40 32.13 -1.42
N THR A 97 17.90 31.27 -2.29
CA THR A 97 17.71 29.81 -2.19
C THR A 97 18.37 29.25 -0.93
N ARG A 98 19.58 29.73 -0.58
CA ARG A 98 20.26 29.38 0.69
C ARG A 98 19.50 29.80 1.95
N LYS A 99 18.67 30.84 1.86
CA LYS A 99 17.77 31.27 2.94
C LYS A 99 16.38 30.64 2.83
N ASN A 100 16.33 29.33 2.65
CA ASN A 100 15.09 28.54 2.54
C ASN A 100 14.18 28.95 1.36
N GLY A 101 14.74 29.51 0.29
CA GLY A 101 14.00 29.90 -0.91
C GLY A 101 13.93 28.79 -1.96
N THR A 102 12.98 28.88 -2.88
CA THR A 102 12.85 27.94 -3.99
C THR A 102 13.80 28.26 -5.15
N LEU A 103 14.25 27.22 -5.87
CA LEU A 103 14.96 27.36 -7.13
C LEU A 103 14.22 26.59 -8.22
N TYR A 104 14.05 27.21 -9.38
CA TYR A 104 13.40 26.61 -10.53
C TYR A 104 14.42 26.26 -11.62
N ALA A 105 14.23 25.13 -12.29
CA ALA A 105 14.90 24.80 -13.54
C ALA A 105 13.93 24.98 -14.71
N MET A 106 14.39 25.67 -15.75
CA MET A 106 13.71 25.90 -17.00
C MET A 106 14.42 25.12 -18.09
N VAL A 107 13.70 24.21 -18.72
CA VAL A 107 14.23 23.35 -19.77
C VAL A 107 13.59 23.79 -21.08
N PHE A 108 14.43 24.10 -22.07
CA PHE A 108 14.01 24.56 -23.39
C PHE A 108 14.52 23.61 -24.46
N VAL A 109 13.63 23.19 -25.36
CA VAL A 109 13.95 22.55 -26.63
C VAL A 109 13.59 23.54 -27.75
N HIS A 110 14.58 23.95 -28.52
CA HIS A 110 14.44 25.02 -29.52
C HIS A 110 15.33 24.77 -30.75
N GLN A 111 15.17 25.58 -31.79
CA GLN A 111 16.01 25.49 -33.00
C GLN A 111 17.43 26.03 -32.74
N PRO A 112 18.46 25.46 -33.38
CA PRO A 112 19.83 25.94 -33.24
C PRO A 112 20.00 27.35 -33.83
N GLY A 113 20.87 28.14 -33.20
CA GLY A 113 21.24 29.49 -33.69
C GLY A 113 20.30 30.62 -33.26
N MET A 114 19.20 30.33 -32.56
CA MET A 114 18.32 31.32 -31.94
C MET A 114 18.31 31.18 -30.42
N SER A 115 18.12 32.29 -29.70
CA SER A 115 17.91 32.22 -28.25
C SER A 115 16.53 31.60 -27.94
N PRO A 116 16.40 30.79 -26.86
CA PRO A 116 15.13 30.14 -26.53
C PRO A 116 13.95 31.13 -26.49
N TRP A 117 14.15 32.28 -25.84
CA TRP A 117 13.11 33.30 -25.66
C TRP A 117 12.59 33.94 -26.96
N GLN A 118 13.36 33.88 -28.05
CA GLN A 118 12.99 34.46 -29.34
C GLN A 118 12.42 33.42 -30.31
N ASP A 119 12.56 32.12 -30.02
CA ASP A 119 12.08 31.06 -30.90
C ASP A 119 10.56 30.86 -30.73
N PRO A 120 9.73 31.10 -31.76
CA PRO A 120 8.30 30.83 -31.70
C PRO A 120 7.97 29.33 -31.60
N ARG A 121 8.91 28.45 -31.98
CA ARG A 121 8.78 26.99 -31.98
C ARG A 121 9.42 26.33 -30.76
N GLN A 122 9.69 27.08 -29.70
CA GLN A 122 10.23 26.53 -28.46
C GLN A 122 9.20 25.72 -27.66
N VAL A 123 9.66 24.60 -27.11
CA VAL A 123 8.98 23.88 -26.03
C VAL A 123 9.72 24.18 -24.74
N HIS A 124 9.00 24.64 -23.72
CA HIS A 124 9.59 24.94 -22.42
C HIS A 124 8.80 24.27 -21.30
N LEU A 125 9.52 23.77 -20.31
CA LEU A 125 8.96 23.29 -19.05
C LEU A 125 9.72 23.86 -17.87
N VAL A 126 8.99 24.06 -16.77
CA VAL A 126 9.54 24.61 -15.52
C VAL A 126 9.31 23.60 -14.41
N THR A 127 10.36 23.29 -13.64
CA THR A 127 10.30 22.39 -12.48
C THR A 127 11.00 23.00 -11.27
N GLN A 128 10.61 22.56 -10.07
CA GLN A 128 11.26 22.97 -8.82
C GLN A 128 12.44 22.03 -8.51
N LEU A 129 13.61 22.60 -8.25
CA LEU A 129 14.82 21.88 -7.82
C LEU A 129 14.91 21.74 -6.29
N THR A 130 14.04 22.43 -5.56
CA THR A 130 14.00 22.42 -4.09
C THR A 130 12.63 21.95 -3.61
N THR A 131 12.58 21.16 -2.55
CA THR A 131 11.34 20.74 -1.88
C THR A 131 11.41 21.00 -0.38
N TYR A 132 10.27 21.13 0.29
CA TYR A 132 10.19 21.46 1.71
C TYR A 132 9.71 20.25 2.49
N MET A 133 10.46 19.87 3.53
CA MET A 133 10.08 18.73 4.37
C MET A 133 10.35 19.02 5.84
N LEU A 134 9.54 18.40 6.71
CA LEU A 134 9.79 18.35 8.14
C LEU A 134 10.90 17.33 8.42
N PRO A 135 11.90 17.66 9.25
CA PRO A 135 12.93 16.71 9.65
C PRO A 135 12.30 15.53 10.40
N LYS A 136 12.76 14.30 10.10
CA LYS A 136 12.29 13.10 10.82
C LYS A 136 12.73 13.18 12.29
N PRO A 137 11.87 12.81 13.26
CA PRO A 137 12.30 12.69 14.65
C PRO A 137 13.33 11.57 14.76
N PRO A 138 14.46 11.78 15.47
CA PRO A 138 15.47 10.74 15.66
C PRO A 138 14.90 9.58 16.48
N GLU A 139 15.25 8.34 16.12
CA GLU A 139 14.93 7.15 16.91
C GLU A 139 15.95 7.00 18.05
N VAL A 140 15.47 7.00 19.30
CA VAL A 140 16.31 7.06 20.50
C VAL A 140 16.30 5.72 21.22
N SER A 141 17.43 5.34 21.81
CA SER A 141 17.49 4.19 22.73
C SER A 141 16.89 4.58 24.08
N LEU A 142 15.83 3.89 24.53
CA LEU A 142 15.06 4.29 25.72
C LEU A 142 15.86 4.21 27.04
N ILE A 143 16.88 3.35 27.12
CA ILE A 143 17.70 3.14 28.32
C ILE A 143 19.01 3.95 28.27
N THR A 144 19.70 3.96 27.13
CA THR A 144 21.07 4.46 27.06
C THR A 144 21.20 5.97 26.98
N GLY A 145 20.14 6.74 26.71
CA GLY A 145 20.12 8.21 26.88
C GLY A 145 21.16 9.03 26.09
N GLU A 146 22.06 8.40 25.33
CA GLU A 146 23.21 9.05 24.68
C GLU A 146 22.83 9.93 23.47
N ASP A 147 21.58 9.87 23.01
CA ASP A 147 21.09 10.66 21.87
C ASP A 147 20.37 11.97 22.28
N GLU A 148 20.45 12.41 23.55
CA GLU A 148 19.86 13.69 24.01
C GLU A 148 20.49 14.95 23.35
N CYS A 149 21.61 14.83 22.63
CA CYS A 149 22.36 15.98 22.11
C CYS A 149 21.76 16.65 20.84
N LEU A 150 20.63 16.18 20.31
CA LEU A 150 19.98 16.76 19.12
C LEU A 150 18.55 17.26 19.35
N LYS A 151 18.19 17.64 20.58
CA LYS A 151 16.98 18.44 20.84
C LYS A 151 17.20 19.90 20.44
N THR A 152 17.37 20.17 19.14
CA THR A 152 17.20 21.53 18.62
C THR A 152 15.71 21.89 18.58
N PRO A 153 15.27 23.05 19.11
CA PRO A 153 13.87 23.52 19.07
C PRO A 153 13.38 23.94 17.67
N ALA A 154 13.98 23.40 16.61
CA ALA A 154 13.74 23.74 15.21
C ALA A 154 12.88 22.72 14.45
N LEU A 155 12.36 21.68 15.13
CA LEU A 155 11.77 20.51 14.47
C LEU A 155 10.41 20.74 13.77
N ASP A 156 9.72 21.85 14.05
CA ASP A 156 8.40 22.16 13.46
C ASP A 156 8.46 23.06 12.22
N ARG A 157 9.65 23.48 11.77
CA ARG A 157 9.78 24.35 10.58
C ARG A 157 10.25 23.52 9.37
N PRO A 158 9.55 23.61 8.23
CA PRO A 158 9.97 22.91 7.02
C PRO A 158 11.31 23.47 6.52
N VAL A 159 12.26 22.58 6.27
CA VAL A 159 13.60 22.90 5.74
C VAL A 159 13.63 22.58 4.25
N SER A 160 14.29 23.44 3.46
CA SER A 160 14.49 23.20 2.04
C SER A 160 15.53 22.10 1.80
N HIS A 161 15.15 21.19 0.93
CA HIS A 161 15.91 20.03 0.51
C HIS A 161 16.21 20.17 -0.98
N TRP A 162 17.42 19.77 -1.38
CA TRP A 162 17.89 19.82 -2.76
C TRP A 162 17.57 18.53 -3.52
N ARG A 163 16.99 18.66 -4.72
CA ARG A 163 16.83 17.55 -5.66
C ARG A 163 18.11 17.38 -6.47
N SER A 164 18.81 16.29 -6.21
CA SER A 164 20.10 15.97 -6.81
C SER A 164 20.01 15.45 -8.26
N ARG A 165 18.80 15.12 -8.74
CA ARG A 165 18.58 14.55 -10.07
C ARG A 165 17.46 15.26 -10.84
N LEU A 166 17.73 15.56 -12.11
CA LEU A 166 16.77 16.11 -13.07
C LEU A 166 16.64 15.15 -14.25
N THR A 167 15.54 14.41 -14.30
CA THR A 167 15.21 13.44 -15.34
C THR A 167 14.29 14.05 -16.39
N LEU A 168 14.79 14.12 -17.62
CA LEU A 168 14.12 14.70 -18.79
C LEU A 168 13.73 13.57 -19.75
N ASN A 169 12.49 13.60 -20.22
CA ASN A 169 11.97 12.64 -21.16
C ASN A 169 11.36 13.34 -22.37
N VAL A 170 11.64 12.83 -23.58
CA VAL A 170 10.97 13.28 -24.81
C VAL A 170 10.29 12.10 -25.49
N VAL A 171 9.09 12.32 -26.01
CA VAL A 171 8.41 11.32 -26.85
C VAL A 171 9.05 11.31 -28.22
N ALA A 172 9.77 10.23 -28.53
CA ALA A 172 10.46 10.05 -29.81
C ALA A 172 9.63 9.25 -30.84
N GLU A 173 8.47 8.73 -30.44
CA GLU A 173 7.60 7.93 -31.31
C GLU A 173 6.89 8.81 -32.36
N ASN A 174 6.88 8.36 -33.61
CA ASN A 174 6.14 9.02 -34.69
C ASN A 174 4.64 8.68 -34.61
N PHE A 175 3.94 9.27 -33.62
CA PHE A 175 2.52 9.04 -33.41
C PHE A 175 1.66 10.12 -34.08
N HIS A 176 0.63 9.70 -34.82
CA HIS A 176 -0.35 10.59 -35.44
C HIS A 176 -1.60 10.69 -34.57
N PHE A 177 -1.85 11.85 -33.98
CA PHE A 177 -3.07 12.10 -33.19
C PHE A 177 -4.24 12.43 -34.10
N ASP A 178 -5.42 11.96 -33.73
CA ASP A 178 -6.67 12.46 -34.28
C ASP A 178 -7.04 13.78 -33.58
N ARG A 179 -7.39 14.81 -34.36
CA ARG A 179 -7.79 16.11 -33.84
C ARG A 179 -9.08 16.05 -33.02
N GLU A 180 -10.01 15.16 -33.37
CA GLU A 180 -11.31 15.05 -32.68
C GLU A 180 -11.22 14.19 -31.41
N ALA A 181 -10.30 13.23 -31.38
CA ALA A 181 -10.12 12.27 -30.28
C ALA A 181 -8.82 12.51 -29.48
N LEU A 182 -8.36 13.75 -29.40
CA LEU A 182 -7.13 14.10 -28.67
C LEU A 182 -7.34 13.95 -27.15
N PRO A 183 -6.51 13.15 -26.45
CA PRO A 183 -6.59 13.04 -25.00
C PRO A 183 -6.24 14.36 -24.30
N SER A 184 -7.04 14.76 -23.30
CA SER A 184 -6.87 16.02 -22.57
C SER A 184 -5.57 16.08 -21.76
N ASP A 185 -5.09 14.93 -21.29
CA ASP A 185 -3.82 14.76 -20.58
C ASP A 185 -2.62 15.17 -21.45
N VAL A 186 -2.59 14.74 -22.71
CA VAL A 186 -1.52 15.08 -23.66
C VAL A 186 -1.66 16.53 -24.15
N HIS A 187 -2.89 17.03 -24.29
CA HIS A 187 -3.16 18.37 -24.80
C HIS A 187 -2.43 19.47 -24.00
N ARG A 188 -2.28 19.31 -22.67
CA ARG A 188 -1.56 20.26 -21.81
C ARG A 188 -0.07 20.41 -22.14
N TYR A 189 0.56 19.34 -22.62
CA TYR A 189 1.99 19.30 -22.96
C TYR A 189 2.24 19.52 -24.46
N MET A 190 1.19 19.46 -25.27
CA MET A 190 1.28 19.56 -26.71
C MET A 190 1.13 21.00 -27.20
N LYS A 191 2.17 21.51 -27.85
CA LYS A 191 2.08 22.74 -28.65
C LYS A 191 1.94 22.37 -30.12
N VAL A 192 0.92 22.91 -30.77
CA VAL A 192 0.63 22.63 -32.18
C VAL A 192 0.83 23.91 -32.98
N PHE A 193 1.43 23.79 -34.16
CA PHE A 193 1.50 24.85 -35.15
C PHE A 193 0.98 24.37 -36.49
N GLN A 194 0.44 25.30 -37.28
CA GLN A 194 -0.04 25.03 -38.63
C GLN A 194 1.11 25.15 -39.63
N SER A 195 1.37 24.08 -40.38
CA SER A 195 2.36 24.06 -41.46
C SER A 195 1.64 23.80 -42.78
N GLY A 196 1.16 24.88 -43.42
CA GLY A 196 0.33 24.78 -44.63
C GLY A 196 -1.05 24.20 -44.33
N ARG A 197 -1.39 23.04 -44.93
CA ARG A 197 -2.66 22.34 -44.69
C ARG A 197 -2.61 21.32 -43.54
N LYS A 198 -1.41 20.99 -43.03
CA LYS A 198 -1.21 19.97 -41.99
C LYS A 198 -0.91 20.62 -40.64
N MET A 199 -1.54 20.09 -39.59
CA MET A 199 -1.21 20.40 -38.21
C MET A 199 0.01 19.59 -37.76
N VAL A 200 0.97 20.25 -37.14
CA VAL A 200 2.20 19.61 -36.63
C VAL A 200 2.36 19.93 -35.15
N TYR A 201 2.62 18.92 -34.32
CA TYR A 201 2.92 19.11 -32.91
C TYR A 201 4.43 19.12 -32.64
N LEU A 202 4.86 20.04 -31.78
CA LEU A 202 6.23 20.13 -31.30
C LEU A 202 6.58 18.97 -30.34
N PRO A 203 7.87 18.66 -30.13
CA PRO A 203 8.28 17.55 -29.29
C PRO A 203 7.64 17.59 -27.90
N LEU A 204 7.03 16.47 -27.47
CA LEU A 204 6.44 16.37 -26.15
C LEU A 204 7.55 16.15 -25.13
N LEU A 205 7.96 17.24 -24.48
CA LEU A 205 8.90 17.22 -23.36
C LEU A 205 8.13 16.91 -22.07
N PHE A 206 8.73 16.09 -21.21
CA PHE A 206 8.21 15.75 -19.88
C PHE A 206 9.36 15.72 -18.88
N ILE A 207 9.15 16.30 -17.69
CA ILE A 207 10.12 16.23 -16.60
C ILE A 207 9.58 15.23 -15.58
N ASP A 208 10.30 14.15 -15.37
CA ASP A 208 9.90 13.16 -14.37
C ASP A 208 10.21 13.68 -12.96
N GLN A 209 9.16 14.19 -12.30
CA GLN A 209 9.22 14.64 -10.92
C GLN A 209 9.02 13.50 -9.91
N LEU A 210 8.50 12.36 -10.35
CA LEU A 210 8.09 11.25 -9.49
C LEU A 210 9.27 10.33 -9.18
N SER A 211 10.26 10.24 -10.06
CA SER A 211 11.51 9.51 -9.82
C SER A 211 12.35 10.11 -8.67
N ASN A 212 12.16 11.40 -8.37
CA ASN A 212 12.86 12.06 -7.27
C ASN A 212 12.28 11.65 -5.92
N ARG A 213 13.00 10.78 -5.20
CA ARG A 213 12.59 10.28 -3.90
C ARG A 213 13.15 11.10 -2.74
N VAL A 214 12.46 11.06 -1.61
CA VAL A 214 12.86 11.76 -0.37
C VAL A 214 14.25 11.35 0.12
N LYS A 215 14.63 10.09 -0.08
CA LYS A 215 15.96 9.56 0.29
C LYS A 215 17.12 10.21 -0.47
N ASP A 216 16.86 10.74 -1.67
CA ASP A 216 17.90 11.29 -2.57
C ASP A 216 18.06 12.81 -2.39
N LEU A 217 17.35 13.38 -1.41
CA LEU A 217 17.35 14.78 -1.10
C LEU A 217 18.51 15.16 -0.18
N VAL A 218 19.26 16.20 -0.56
CA VAL A 218 20.37 16.72 0.24
C VAL A 218 19.90 17.91 1.08
N ILE A 219 20.14 17.87 2.39
CA ILE A 219 19.82 18.97 3.30
C ILE A 219 20.76 20.14 3.01
N ASN A 220 20.19 21.29 2.65
CA ASN A 220 20.98 22.48 2.35
C ASN A 220 21.47 23.12 3.65
N SER A 221 22.73 22.89 4.01
CA SER A 221 23.41 23.58 5.11
C SER A 221 24.59 24.38 4.55
N SER A 222 24.34 25.64 4.20
CA SER A 222 25.37 26.67 3.94
C SER A 222 26.22 26.55 2.66
N THR A 223 26.05 25.52 1.82
CA THR A 223 26.90 25.34 0.63
C THR A 223 26.54 26.31 -0.50
N THR A 224 27.54 26.77 -1.26
CA THR A 224 27.37 27.68 -2.41
C THR A 224 27.06 26.96 -3.71
N GLU A 225 27.49 25.71 -3.83
CA GLU A 225 27.31 24.87 -5.00
C GLU A 225 26.78 23.50 -4.57
N LEU A 226 25.88 22.93 -5.37
CA LEU A 226 25.39 21.57 -5.18
C LEU A 226 25.44 20.81 -6.51
N PRO A 227 25.78 19.51 -6.48
CA PRO A 227 25.75 18.69 -7.68
C PRO A 227 24.31 18.43 -8.14
N LEU A 228 24.10 18.51 -9.46
CA LEU A 228 22.88 18.17 -10.16
C LEU A 228 23.21 17.18 -11.27
N THR A 229 22.58 16.01 -11.23
CA THR A 229 22.68 15.00 -12.29
C THR A 229 21.52 15.20 -13.26
N ILE A 230 21.83 15.61 -14.48
CA ILE A 230 20.87 15.76 -15.58
C ILE A 230 20.88 14.47 -16.39
N SER A 231 19.75 13.78 -16.43
CA SER A 231 19.56 12.51 -17.15
C SER A 231 18.50 12.72 -18.22
N TYR A 232 18.82 12.35 -19.46
CA TYR A 232 17.90 12.42 -20.59
C TYR A 232 17.64 11.02 -21.16
N ASP A 233 16.37 10.69 -21.38
CA ASP A 233 15.94 9.46 -22.04
C ASP A 233 14.69 9.69 -22.91
N THR A 234 14.37 8.72 -23.77
CA THR A 234 13.14 8.70 -24.56
C THR A 234 12.02 7.99 -23.82
N ILE A 235 10.77 8.40 -24.05
CA ILE A 235 9.60 7.78 -23.44
C ILE A 235 8.54 7.44 -24.50
N ALA A 236 7.97 6.24 -24.39
CA ALA A 236 6.81 5.84 -25.19
C ALA A 236 5.56 6.65 -24.82
N LEU A 237 4.68 6.92 -25.79
CA LEU A 237 3.49 7.74 -25.54
C LEU A 237 2.58 7.15 -24.46
N GLY A 238 2.33 5.83 -24.50
CA GLY A 238 1.51 5.16 -23.49
C GLY A 238 2.10 5.23 -22.08
N LYS A 239 3.44 5.13 -21.98
CA LYS A 239 4.16 5.27 -20.70
C LYS A 239 4.08 6.72 -20.21
N LEU A 240 4.23 7.71 -21.09
CA LEU A 240 4.07 9.13 -20.73
C LEU A 240 2.69 9.43 -20.16
N ARG A 241 1.62 8.99 -20.84
CA ARG A 241 0.24 9.22 -20.38
C ARG A 241 0.00 8.61 -19.00
N PHE A 242 0.48 7.39 -18.79
CA PHE A 242 0.44 6.75 -17.48
C PHE A 242 1.17 7.59 -16.40
N TRP A 243 2.37 8.08 -16.69
CA TRP A 243 3.12 8.95 -15.77
C TRP A 243 2.41 10.27 -15.44
N ILE A 244 1.77 10.91 -16.43
CA ILE A 244 0.98 12.13 -16.22
C ILE A 244 -0.18 11.85 -15.24
N HIS A 245 -0.95 10.79 -15.50
CA HIS A 245 -2.05 10.40 -14.62
C HIS A 245 -1.59 10.05 -13.20
N MET A 246 -0.44 9.39 -13.07
CA MET A 246 0.14 9.09 -11.76
C MET A 246 0.57 10.38 -11.03
N GLN A 247 1.15 11.35 -11.74
CA GLN A 247 1.55 12.62 -11.15
C GLN A 247 0.34 13.40 -10.65
N ASP A 248 -0.73 13.45 -11.43
CA ASP A 248 -1.99 14.09 -11.03
C ASP A 248 -2.65 13.36 -9.85
N ALA A 249 -2.58 12.03 -9.80
CA ALA A 249 -3.08 11.25 -8.68
C ALA A 249 -2.31 11.54 -7.37
N VAL A 250 -0.97 11.57 -7.43
CA VAL A 250 -0.13 11.90 -6.27
C VAL A 250 -0.39 13.34 -5.81
N TYR A 251 -0.50 14.28 -6.74
CA TYR A 251 -0.83 15.67 -6.42
C TYR A 251 -2.20 15.80 -5.76
N SER A 252 -3.21 15.08 -6.27
CA SER A 252 -4.55 15.02 -5.68
C SER A 252 -4.53 14.47 -4.26
N LEU A 253 -3.78 13.38 -4.00
CA LEU A 253 -3.62 12.82 -2.65
C LEU A 253 -3.02 13.85 -1.67
N GLN A 254 -2.01 14.61 -2.11
CA GLN A 254 -1.43 15.68 -1.30
C GLN A 254 -2.45 16.78 -0.98
N GLN A 255 -3.33 17.13 -1.94
CA GLN A 255 -4.44 18.08 -1.69
C GLN A 255 -5.47 17.56 -0.68
N PHE A 256 -5.68 16.23 -0.62
CA PHE A 256 -6.51 15.59 0.40
C PHE A 256 -5.84 15.47 1.78
N GLY A 257 -4.61 16.00 1.95
CA GLY A 257 -3.92 16.06 3.24
C GLY A 257 -2.94 14.92 3.50
N PHE A 258 -2.61 14.10 2.50
CA PHE A 258 -1.52 13.13 2.62
C PHE A 258 -0.17 13.84 2.74
N THR A 259 0.73 13.31 3.58
CA THR A 259 2.05 13.90 3.74
C THR A 259 2.96 13.59 2.54
N GLU A 260 3.98 14.42 2.29
CA GLU A 260 4.99 14.14 1.25
C GLU A 260 5.69 12.78 1.45
N LYS A 261 5.78 12.31 2.70
CA LYS A 261 6.33 10.99 3.02
C LYS A 261 5.43 9.88 2.48
N ASP A 262 4.13 9.94 2.76
CA ASP A 262 3.17 8.93 2.30
C ASP A 262 3.09 8.94 0.76
N ALA A 263 3.14 10.12 0.16
CA ALA A 263 3.25 10.29 -1.29
C ALA A 263 4.53 9.67 -1.85
N ASP A 264 5.68 9.78 -1.17
CA ASP A 264 6.95 9.16 -1.58
C ASP A 264 6.93 7.63 -1.52
N GLU A 265 6.22 7.06 -0.55
CA GLU A 265 6.02 5.61 -0.48
C GLU A 265 5.21 5.11 -1.68
N ILE A 266 4.14 5.83 -2.05
CA ILE A 266 3.37 5.57 -3.27
C ILE A 266 4.26 5.74 -4.51
N LYS A 267 5.04 6.83 -4.62
CA LYS A 267 5.99 7.02 -5.73
C LYS A 267 6.94 5.83 -5.85
N GLY A 268 7.50 5.36 -4.75
CA GLY A 268 8.40 4.21 -4.70
C GLY A 268 7.77 2.95 -5.31
N ILE A 269 6.51 2.65 -4.98
CA ILE A 269 5.82 1.47 -5.53
C ILE A 269 5.73 1.53 -7.06
N PHE A 270 5.55 2.70 -7.65
CA PHE A 270 5.31 2.82 -9.10
C PHE A 270 6.61 3.08 -9.90
N VAL A 271 7.58 3.79 -9.33
CA VAL A 271 8.89 4.08 -9.97
C VAL A 271 9.76 2.83 -9.99
N ASP A 272 9.81 2.11 -8.87
CA ASP A 272 10.73 0.99 -8.68
C ASP A 272 10.17 -0.34 -9.24
N THR A 273 8.92 -0.38 -9.68
CA THR A 273 8.20 -1.61 -10.08
C THR A 273 7.78 -1.60 -11.55
N ASN A 274 7.84 -2.75 -12.21
CA ASN A 274 7.32 -2.90 -13.57
C ASN A 274 5.79 -2.71 -13.61
N LEU A 275 5.26 -2.08 -14.66
CA LEU A 275 3.82 -1.92 -14.89
C LEU A 275 3.04 -3.25 -14.74
N TYR A 276 3.62 -4.37 -15.18
CA TYR A 276 3.01 -5.70 -15.01
C TYR A 276 2.89 -6.12 -13.53
N PHE A 277 3.91 -5.88 -12.73
CA PHE A 277 3.88 -6.16 -11.29
C PHE A 277 2.91 -5.24 -10.56
N LEU A 278 2.82 -3.97 -10.97
CA LEU A 278 1.84 -3.03 -10.43
C LEU A 278 0.39 -3.47 -10.74
N ALA A 279 0.10 -3.89 -11.97
CA ALA A 279 -1.21 -4.40 -12.36
C ALA A 279 -1.58 -5.67 -11.57
N LEU A 280 -0.62 -6.58 -11.39
CA LEU A 280 -0.79 -7.76 -10.54
C LEU A 280 -1.09 -7.35 -9.08
N THR A 281 -0.36 -6.39 -8.54
CA THR A 281 -0.55 -5.87 -7.18
C THR A 281 -1.96 -5.33 -6.98
N PHE A 282 -2.48 -4.56 -7.94
CA PHE A 282 -3.84 -4.04 -7.90
C PHE A 282 -4.88 -5.17 -7.89
N PHE A 283 -4.71 -6.16 -8.78
CA PHE A 283 -5.62 -7.31 -8.85
C PHE A 283 -5.61 -8.09 -7.53
N VAL A 284 -4.43 -8.42 -7.01
CA VAL A 284 -4.28 -9.15 -5.75
C VAL A 284 -4.90 -8.40 -4.58
N ALA A 285 -4.67 -7.08 -4.46
CA ALA A 285 -5.27 -6.24 -3.43
C ALA A 285 -6.82 -6.24 -3.52
N ALA A 286 -7.37 -6.21 -4.73
CA ALA A 286 -8.82 -6.28 -4.95
C ALA A 286 -9.40 -7.63 -4.47
N PHE A 287 -8.74 -8.75 -4.78
CA PHE A 287 -9.16 -10.07 -4.30
C PHE A 287 -9.04 -10.22 -2.79
N HIS A 288 -7.97 -9.68 -2.19
CA HIS A 288 -7.78 -9.67 -0.74
C HIS A 288 -8.95 -8.98 -0.03
N LEU A 289 -9.34 -7.77 -0.47
CA LEU A 289 -10.50 -7.05 0.07
C LEU A 289 -11.82 -7.82 -0.12
N LEU A 290 -12.01 -8.49 -1.25
CA LEU A 290 -13.21 -9.28 -1.51
C LEU A 290 -13.30 -10.46 -0.53
N PHE A 291 -12.21 -11.19 -0.33
CA PHE A 291 -12.20 -12.34 0.56
C PHE A 291 -12.30 -11.94 2.04
N ASP A 292 -11.69 -10.83 2.46
CA ASP A 292 -11.92 -10.24 3.79
C ASP A 292 -13.40 -9.96 4.04
N PHE A 293 -14.07 -9.29 3.08
CA PHE A 293 -15.49 -9.02 3.19
C PHE A 293 -16.32 -10.31 3.31
N LEU A 294 -16.02 -11.31 2.48
CA LEU A 294 -16.69 -12.61 2.52
C LEU A 294 -16.43 -13.35 3.84
N ALA A 295 -15.20 -13.28 4.37
CA ALA A 295 -14.83 -13.83 5.66
C ALA A 295 -15.65 -13.19 6.79
N PHE A 296 -15.67 -11.86 6.88
CA PHE A 296 -16.44 -11.14 7.89
C PHE A 296 -17.94 -11.44 7.81
N LYS A 297 -18.51 -11.40 6.61
CA LYS A 297 -19.93 -11.70 6.40
C LYS A 297 -20.29 -13.11 6.87
N ASN A 298 -19.46 -14.10 6.55
CA ASN A 298 -19.72 -15.47 6.93
C ASN A 298 -19.57 -15.69 8.44
N ASP A 299 -18.54 -15.07 9.04
CA ASP A 299 -18.27 -15.11 10.47
C ASP A 299 -19.43 -14.48 11.27
N ILE A 300 -19.88 -13.28 10.89
CA ILE A 300 -21.03 -12.62 11.51
C ILE A 300 -22.30 -13.47 11.37
N SER A 301 -22.55 -14.04 10.19
CA SER A 301 -23.72 -14.90 9.96
C SER A 301 -23.71 -16.14 10.85
N PHE A 302 -22.55 -16.78 10.99
CA PHE A 302 -22.37 -17.96 11.84
C PHE A 302 -22.62 -17.61 13.31
N TRP A 303 -21.97 -16.57 13.82
CA TRP A 303 -22.13 -16.14 15.20
C TRP A 303 -23.55 -15.64 15.46
N LYS A 304 -24.23 -15.00 14.51
CA LYS A 304 -25.62 -14.56 14.66
C LYS A 304 -26.58 -15.74 14.87
N GLN A 305 -26.40 -16.83 14.14
CA GLN A 305 -27.29 -18.00 14.17
C GLN A 305 -27.00 -18.96 15.35
N LYS A 306 -25.78 -18.97 15.88
CA LYS A 306 -25.38 -19.89 16.97
C LYS A 306 -25.99 -19.49 18.32
N LYS A 307 -26.71 -20.42 18.97
CA LYS A 307 -27.36 -20.25 20.28
C LYS A 307 -26.64 -20.94 21.44
N SER A 308 -25.91 -22.03 21.17
CA SER A 308 -25.14 -22.82 22.15
C SER A 308 -23.64 -22.67 21.88
N MET A 309 -22.83 -22.56 22.94
CA MET A 309 -21.37 -22.42 22.84
C MET A 309 -20.64 -23.77 22.91
N VAL A 310 -21.38 -24.89 22.86
CA VAL A 310 -20.81 -26.24 22.86
C VAL A 310 -19.75 -26.39 21.74
N GLY A 311 -18.55 -26.84 22.13
CA GLY A 311 -17.39 -27.02 21.26
C GLY A 311 -16.57 -25.76 20.96
N MET A 312 -16.84 -24.62 21.61
CA MET A 312 -16.01 -23.41 21.54
C MET A 312 -15.59 -22.97 22.94
N SER A 313 -14.31 -22.69 23.14
CA SER A 313 -13.82 -22.13 24.42
C SER A 313 -14.12 -20.63 24.52
N SER A 314 -14.82 -20.24 25.58
CA SER A 314 -15.05 -18.83 25.94
C SER A 314 -13.75 -18.07 26.23
N LYS A 315 -12.75 -18.75 26.79
CA LYS A 315 -11.42 -18.18 27.06
C LYS A 315 -10.63 -17.96 25.77
N ALA A 316 -10.74 -18.90 24.82
CA ALA A 316 -10.14 -18.74 23.50
C ALA A 316 -10.75 -17.56 22.74
N VAL A 317 -12.07 -17.34 22.83
CA VAL A 317 -12.73 -16.17 22.22
C VAL A 317 -12.24 -14.86 22.85
N LEU A 318 -12.11 -14.80 24.18
CA LEU A 318 -11.57 -13.64 24.87
C LEU A 318 -10.12 -13.36 24.48
N TRP A 319 -9.28 -14.40 24.43
CA TRP A 319 -7.88 -14.29 24.05
C TRP A 319 -7.71 -13.84 22.59
N ARG A 320 -8.53 -14.38 21.67
CA ARG A 320 -8.55 -13.93 20.26
C ARG A 320 -8.93 -12.46 20.15
N CYS A 321 -9.90 -11.98 20.93
CA CYS A 321 -10.25 -10.57 20.96
C CYS A 321 -9.08 -9.69 21.45
N PHE A 322 -8.44 -10.06 22.57
CA PHE A 322 -7.26 -9.37 23.07
C PHE A 322 -6.12 -9.34 22.04
N SER A 323 -5.82 -10.48 21.44
CA SER A 323 -4.76 -10.61 20.42
C SER A 323 -5.02 -9.72 19.21
N THR A 324 -6.24 -9.72 18.67
CA THR A 324 -6.61 -8.90 17.50
C THR A 324 -6.55 -7.40 17.82
N ILE A 325 -6.93 -6.97 19.03
CA ILE A 325 -6.82 -5.57 19.46
C ILE A 325 -5.36 -5.14 19.53
N VAL A 326 -4.49 -5.96 20.14
CA VAL A 326 -3.05 -5.67 20.23
C VAL A 326 -2.42 -5.57 18.84
N ILE A 327 -2.74 -6.51 17.94
CA ILE A 327 -2.27 -6.47 16.55
C ILE A 327 -2.77 -5.21 15.83
N PHE A 328 -4.03 -4.82 16.00
CA PHE A 328 -4.57 -3.60 15.40
C PHE A 328 -3.85 -2.34 15.92
N LEU A 329 -3.62 -2.23 17.23
CA LEU A 329 -2.89 -1.11 17.82
C LEU A 329 -1.45 -1.00 17.32
N TYR A 330 -0.81 -2.14 17.06
CA TYR A 330 0.52 -2.19 16.45
C TYR A 330 0.53 -1.76 15.00
N LEU A 331 -0.41 -2.27 14.20
CA LEU A 331 -0.55 -1.85 12.81
C LEU A 331 -0.83 -0.34 12.69
N LEU A 332 -1.52 0.22 13.69
CA LEU A 332 -1.77 1.66 13.82
C LEU A 332 -0.50 2.44 14.22
N ASP A 333 0.31 1.95 15.17
CA ASP A 333 1.57 2.58 15.60
C ASP A 333 2.64 2.55 14.50
N GLU A 334 2.70 1.45 13.75
CA GLU A 334 3.65 1.26 12.65
C GLU A 334 3.25 1.99 11.35
N GLN A 335 2.11 2.69 11.35
CA GLN A 335 1.57 3.41 10.18
C GLN A 335 1.46 2.53 8.93
N THR A 336 1.00 1.29 9.10
CA THR A 336 0.86 0.33 8.00
C THR A 336 -0.21 0.74 6.97
N SER A 337 -0.17 0.10 5.80
CA SER A 337 -1.09 0.43 4.71
C SER A 337 -2.56 0.29 5.11
N LEU A 338 -3.39 1.23 4.64
CA LEU A 338 -4.83 1.24 4.90
C LEU A 338 -5.52 -0.07 4.46
N LEU A 339 -4.97 -0.75 3.46
CA LEU A 339 -5.43 -2.04 2.96
C LEU A 339 -5.48 -3.11 4.07
N VAL A 340 -4.50 -3.11 4.98
CA VAL A 340 -4.41 -4.09 6.08
C VAL A 340 -5.03 -3.52 7.37
N LEU A 341 -4.84 -2.22 7.62
CA LEU A 341 -5.31 -1.55 8.83
C LEU A 341 -6.85 -1.54 8.96
N ILE A 342 -7.56 -1.22 7.87
CA ILE A 342 -9.03 -1.10 7.89
C ILE A 342 -9.69 -2.47 8.16
N PRO A 343 -9.36 -3.56 7.44
CA PRO A 343 -9.87 -4.89 7.77
C PRO A 343 -9.49 -5.35 9.18
N ALA A 344 -8.27 -5.09 9.65
CA ALA A 344 -7.88 -5.41 11.03
C ALA A 344 -8.73 -4.67 12.08
N GLY A 345 -9.04 -3.39 11.83
CA GLY A 345 -9.93 -2.59 12.68
C GLY A 345 -11.37 -3.12 12.70
N ILE A 346 -11.95 -3.42 11.53
CA ILE A 346 -13.28 -4.05 11.43
C ILE A 346 -13.29 -5.41 12.13
N GLY A 347 -12.25 -6.22 11.94
CA GLY A 347 -12.07 -7.50 12.60
C GLY A 347 -12.05 -7.38 14.12
N SER A 348 -11.31 -6.39 14.65
CA SER A 348 -11.27 -6.08 16.08
C SER A 348 -12.66 -5.78 16.66
N LEU A 349 -13.45 -4.94 15.99
CA LEU A 349 -14.83 -4.64 16.38
C LEU A 349 -15.74 -5.89 16.37
N ILE A 350 -15.58 -6.75 15.36
CA ILE A 350 -16.32 -8.01 15.27
C ILE A 350 -15.95 -8.95 16.42
N GLU A 351 -14.67 -9.06 16.79
CA GLU A 351 -14.25 -9.89 17.93
C GLU A 351 -14.81 -9.39 19.26
N VAL A 352 -14.85 -8.07 19.48
CA VAL A 352 -15.48 -7.48 20.68
C VAL A 352 -16.98 -7.85 20.74
N TRP A 353 -17.68 -7.79 19.60
CA TRP A 353 -19.07 -8.21 19.52
C TRP A 353 -19.25 -9.71 19.84
N LYS A 354 -18.34 -10.58 19.37
CA LYS A 354 -18.37 -12.01 19.69
C LYS A 354 -18.17 -12.26 21.17
N VAL A 355 -17.24 -11.57 21.83
CA VAL A 355 -17.04 -11.67 23.29
C VAL A 355 -18.33 -11.32 24.03
N LYS A 356 -18.97 -10.20 23.70
CA LYS A 356 -20.26 -9.80 24.28
C LYS A 356 -21.31 -10.91 24.15
N LYS A 357 -21.35 -11.58 23.00
CA LYS A 357 -22.28 -12.69 22.72
C LYS A 357 -21.90 -13.98 23.44
N ALA A 358 -20.61 -14.35 23.48
CA ALA A 358 -20.10 -15.57 24.10
C ALA A 358 -20.35 -15.58 25.61
N PHE A 359 -20.12 -14.45 26.28
CA PHE A 359 -20.38 -14.30 27.72
C PHE A 359 -21.87 -14.06 28.05
N LYS A 360 -22.76 -14.07 27.04
CA LYS A 360 -24.22 -13.84 27.18
C LYS A 360 -24.52 -12.64 28.08
N ILE A 361 -23.82 -11.51 27.89
CA ILE A 361 -23.92 -10.34 28.78
C ILE A 361 -25.25 -9.63 28.52
N TYR A 362 -26.20 -9.73 29.45
CA TYR A 362 -27.45 -8.98 29.42
C TYR A 362 -27.31 -7.69 30.24
N PHE A 363 -27.60 -6.55 29.62
CA PHE A 363 -27.69 -5.27 30.31
C PHE A 363 -29.09 -5.13 30.91
N MET A 364 -29.19 -5.24 32.23
CA MET A 364 -30.40 -4.83 32.95
C MET A 364 -30.12 -3.55 33.70
N TRP A 365 -30.84 -2.49 33.34
CA TRP A 365 -30.84 -1.23 34.07
C TRP A 365 -31.84 -1.35 35.23
N LYS A 366 -31.35 -1.46 36.45
CA LYS A 366 -32.14 -1.24 37.67
C LYS A 366 -31.60 0.01 38.37
N GLY A 367 -32.35 1.11 38.30
CA GLY A 367 -32.16 2.29 39.15
C GLY A 367 -30.75 2.89 39.17
N GLY A 368 -30.10 3.05 38.01
CA GLY A 368 -28.84 3.82 37.88
C GLY A 368 -27.53 3.06 38.10
N LYS A 369 -27.54 1.75 38.40
CA LYS A 369 -26.31 0.91 38.41
C LYS A 369 -26.44 -0.25 37.40
N PRO A 370 -25.47 -0.44 36.49
CA PRO A 370 -25.49 -1.58 35.57
C PRO A 370 -25.14 -2.88 36.32
N THR A 371 -26.09 -3.81 36.41
CA THR A 371 -25.84 -5.14 36.98
C THR A 371 -25.57 -6.15 35.86
N PHE A 372 -24.40 -6.79 35.88
CA PHE A 372 -24.02 -7.82 34.91
C PHE A 372 -24.65 -9.17 35.29
N LEU A 373 -25.50 -9.73 34.42
CA LEU A 373 -25.97 -11.11 34.53
C LEU A 373 -25.25 -11.97 33.50
N PHE A 374 -24.44 -12.92 33.98
CA PHE A 374 -23.84 -13.98 33.16
C PHE A 374 -24.84 -15.15 33.05
N GLY A 375 -25.12 -15.61 31.83
CA GLY A 375 -26.03 -16.74 31.60
C GLY A 375 -25.46 -18.07 32.12
N LYS A 376 -26.32 -18.99 32.58
CA LYS A 376 -25.90 -20.34 33.04
C LYS A 376 -25.28 -21.14 31.89
N SER A 377 -24.13 -21.78 32.16
CA SER A 377 -23.45 -22.69 31.23
C SER A 377 -24.03 -24.10 31.33
N ASP A 378 -24.28 -24.75 30.20
CA ASP A 378 -24.73 -26.15 30.14
C ASP A 378 -23.63 -27.12 30.61
N GLU A 379 -24.01 -28.32 31.06
CA GLU A 379 -23.07 -29.34 31.57
C GLU A 379 -22.03 -29.80 30.52
N SER A 380 -22.38 -29.72 29.23
CA SER A 380 -21.48 -29.96 28.10
C SER A 380 -20.53 -28.78 27.81
N GLU A 381 -20.93 -27.54 28.13
CA GLU A 381 -20.06 -26.36 28.07
C GLU A 381 -19.00 -26.43 29.18
N LYS A 382 -19.37 -26.85 30.40
CA LYS A 382 -18.43 -27.03 31.53
C LYS A 382 -17.33 -28.05 31.22
N ARG A 383 -17.68 -29.20 30.65
CA ARG A 383 -16.68 -30.22 30.25
C ARG A 383 -15.69 -29.66 29.23
N THR A 384 -16.13 -28.76 28.34
CA THR A 384 -15.24 -28.11 27.36
C THR A 384 -14.31 -27.10 28.04
N GLU A 385 -14.81 -26.35 29.02
CA GLU A 385 -14.04 -25.38 29.80
C GLU A 385 -12.99 -26.02 30.71
N GLU A 386 -13.25 -27.22 31.24
CA GLU A 386 -12.31 -27.97 32.07
C GLU A 386 -11.06 -28.38 31.28
N TYR A 387 -11.24 -29.01 30.10
CA TYR A 387 -10.11 -29.40 29.25
C TYR A 387 -9.28 -28.20 28.80
N ASP A 388 -9.96 -27.09 28.47
CA ASP A 388 -9.28 -25.85 28.08
C ASP A 388 -8.53 -25.23 29.26
N SER A 389 -9.10 -25.22 30.47
CA SER A 389 -8.42 -24.69 31.67
C SER A 389 -7.11 -25.40 32.00
N LEU A 390 -7.07 -26.71 31.76
CA LEU A 390 -5.92 -27.56 32.02
C LEU A 390 -4.80 -27.27 31.02
N ALA A 391 -5.14 -27.17 29.73
CA ALA A 391 -4.21 -26.80 28.68
C ALA A 391 -3.66 -25.38 28.88
N MET A 392 -4.52 -24.41 29.19
CA MET A 392 -4.15 -23.01 29.41
C MET A 392 -3.22 -22.83 30.62
N LYS A 393 -3.44 -23.59 31.70
CA LYS A 393 -2.61 -23.53 32.92
C LYS A 393 -1.17 -23.97 32.64
N TYR A 394 -0.99 -25.15 32.02
CA TYR A 394 0.35 -25.62 31.67
C TYR A 394 1.03 -24.72 30.65
N LEU A 395 0.25 -24.23 29.69
CA LEU A 395 0.78 -23.33 28.69
C LEU A 395 1.28 -22.02 29.30
N SER A 396 0.54 -21.44 30.26
CA SER A 396 0.91 -20.18 30.91
C SER A 396 2.27 -20.20 31.63
N TYR A 397 2.66 -21.34 32.21
CA TYR A 397 3.93 -21.50 32.94
C TYR A 397 5.17 -21.38 32.06
N LEU A 398 5.12 -21.88 30.82
CA LEU A 398 6.22 -21.75 29.85
C LEU A 398 6.29 -20.33 29.26
N LEU A 399 5.15 -19.67 29.22
CA LEU A 399 4.85 -18.64 28.26
C LEU A 399 4.99 -17.22 28.84
N TYR A 400 4.59 -17.03 30.10
CA TYR A 400 4.88 -15.81 30.84
C TYR A 400 6.39 -15.52 30.96
N PRO A 401 7.27 -16.47 31.35
CA PRO A 401 8.70 -16.18 31.42
C PRO A 401 9.31 -15.88 30.05
N LEU A 402 8.86 -16.54 28.98
CA LEU A 402 9.34 -16.27 27.62
C LEU A 402 8.98 -14.85 27.15
N CYS A 403 7.76 -14.38 27.43
CA CYS A 403 7.32 -13.05 27.02
C CYS A 403 7.94 -11.94 27.85
N VAL A 404 8.12 -12.15 29.16
CA VAL A 404 8.83 -11.22 30.03
C VAL A 404 10.31 -11.14 29.61
N GLY A 405 10.96 -12.27 29.36
CA GLY A 405 12.35 -12.31 28.88
C GLY A 405 12.52 -11.61 27.53
N GLY A 406 11.61 -11.84 26.58
CA GLY A 406 11.60 -11.16 25.29
C GLY A 406 11.39 -9.65 25.40
N ALA A 407 10.49 -9.19 26.27
CA ALA A 407 10.23 -7.76 26.50
C ALA A 407 11.45 -7.05 27.13
N VAL A 408 12.14 -7.71 28.07
CA VAL A 408 13.37 -7.19 28.69
C VAL A 408 14.51 -7.14 27.67
N TYR A 409 14.69 -8.18 26.86
CA TYR A 409 15.69 -8.19 25.79
C TYR A 409 15.44 -7.05 24.79
N ALA A 410 14.19 -6.91 24.34
CA ALA A 410 13.79 -5.85 23.44
C ALA A 410 14.08 -4.45 24.02
N LEU A 411 13.78 -4.23 25.30
CA LEU A 411 14.02 -2.96 25.97
C LEU A 411 15.52 -2.57 25.99
N VAL A 412 16.42 -3.55 26.14
CA VAL A 412 17.87 -3.31 26.27
C VAL A 412 18.56 -3.15 24.92
N PHE A 413 18.18 -3.94 23.92
CA PHE A 413 18.95 -4.05 22.67
C PHE A 413 18.30 -3.38 21.45
N VAL A 414 17.04 -2.96 21.54
CA VAL A 414 16.29 -2.40 20.39
C VAL A 414 15.95 -0.93 20.63
N LYS A 415 16.10 -0.10 19.60
CA LYS A 415 15.74 1.33 19.62
C LYS A 415 14.25 1.50 19.33
N TYR A 416 13.58 2.42 20.03
CA TYR A 416 12.15 2.66 19.89
C TYR A 416 11.83 4.15 19.85
N LYS A 417 10.75 4.52 19.15
CA LYS A 417 10.29 5.91 19.07
C LYS A 417 9.80 6.45 20.42
N SER A 418 9.21 5.59 21.25
CA SER A 418 8.64 5.94 22.55
C SER A 418 8.42 4.71 23.44
N TRP A 419 8.17 4.93 24.73
CA TRP A 419 7.74 3.88 25.66
C TRP A 419 6.43 3.18 25.23
N TYR A 420 5.53 3.92 24.57
CA TYR A 420 4.32 3.36 23.99
C TYR A 420 4.67 2.37 22.87
N SER A 421 5.54 2.76 21.95
CA SER A 421 5.96 1.91 20.83
C SER A 421 6.70 0.66 21.32
N TRP A 422 7.53 0.76 22.37
CA TRP A 422 8.15 -0.41 23.01
C TRP A 422 7.11 -1.37 23.61
N LEU A 423 6.13 -0.84 24.36
CA LEU A 423 5.10 -1.66 24.99
C LEU A 423 4.27 -2.40 23.93
N ILE A 424 3.82 -1.70 22.89
CA ILE A 424 3.03 -2.28 21.81
C ILE A 424 3.84 -3.33 21.04
N ASN A 425 5.09 -3.04 20.66
CA ASN A 425 5.98 -4.01 20.00
C ASN A 425 6.20 -5.27 20.87
N SER A 426 6.42 -5.09 22.17
CA SER A 426 6.61 -6.21 23.10
C SER A 426 5.34 -7.05 23.26
N LEU A 427 4.17 -6.40 23.36
CA LEU A 427 2.88 -7.07 23.42
C LEU A 427 2.58 -7.85 22.14
N VAL A 428 2.93 -7.33 20.98
CA VAL A 428 2.71 -7.97 19.68
C VAL A 428 3.60 -9.17 19.47
N ASN A 429 4.89 -9.04 19.76
CA ASN A 429 5.83 -10.17 19.70
C ASN A 429 5.41 -11.28 20.66
N GLY A 430 4.96 -10.89 21.86
CA GLY A 430 4.27 -11.79 22.77
C GLY A 430 3.08 -12.44 22.06
N VAL A 431 2.09 -11.66 21.60
CA VAL A 431 0.85 -12.15 20.99
C VAL A 431 1.11 -13.05 19.78
N TYR A 432 2.13 -12.80 18.98
CA TYR A 432 2.52 -13.67 17.87
C TYR A 432 3.07 -15.01 18.37
N ALA A 433 3.93 -15.02 19.40
CA ALA A 433 4.38 -16.25 20.04
C ALA A 433 3.24 -17.02 20.75
N PHE A 434 2.37 -16.29 21.45
CA PHE A 434 1.15 -16.81 22.10
C PHE A 434 0.15 -17.36 21.07
N GLY A 435 -0.02 -16.71 19.91
CA GLY A 435 -1.02 -17.03 18.90
C GLY A 435 -0.85 -18.43 18.32
N PHE A 436 0.40 -18.89 18.15
CA PHE A 436 0.69 -20.26 17.76
C PHE A 436 0.22 -21.27 18.83
N LEU A 437 0.51 -20.96 20.09
CA LEU A 437 0.24 -21.84 21.21
C LEU A 437 -1.25 -21.91 21.59
N PHE A 438 -2.01 -20.81 21.45
CA PHE A 438 -3.45 -20.80 21.72
C PHE A 438 -4.31 -21.38 20.59
N MET A 439 -3.73 -21.69 19.43
CA MET A 439 -4.40 -22.51 18.43
C MET A 439 -4.34 -24.02 18.76
N LEU A 440 -3.39 -24.45 19.59
CA LEU A 440 -3.25 -25.86 20.00
C LEU A 440 -4.41 -26.38 20.84
N PRO A 441 -4.97 -25.66 21.84
CA PRO A 441 -6.17 -26.10 22.55
C PRO A 441 -7.36 -26.34 21.64
N GLN A 442 -7.58 -25.48 20.63
CA GLN A 442 -8.67 -25.66 19.66
C GLN A 442 -8.44 -26.91 18.79
N LEU A 443 -7.21 -27.15 18.34
CA LEU A 443 -6.84 -28.38 17.61
C LEU A 443 -7.00 -29.63 18.50
N PHE A 444 -6.66 -29.54 19.78
CA PHE A 444 -6.79 -30.61 20.75
C PHE A 444 -8.25 -30.94 21.07
N VAL A 445 -9.09 -29.92 21.24
CA VAL A 445 -10.54 -30.08 21.44
C VAL A 445 -11.18 -30.72 20.21
N ASN A 446 -10.82 -30.28 18.99
CA ASN A 446 -11.29 -30.90 17.75
C ASN A 446 -10.89 -32.38 17.66
N TYR A 447 -9.64 -32.70 18.03
CA TYR A 447 -9.14 -34.07 18.07
C TYR A 447 -9.89 -34.93 19.10
N LYS A 448 -10.07 -34.43 20.34
CA LYS A 448 -10.77 -35.14 21.41
C LYS A 448 -12.26 -35.34 21.12
N LEU A 449 -12.92 -34.37 20.51
CA LEU A 449 -14.33 -34.45 20.13
C LEU A 449 -14.55 -35.22 18.82
N LYS A 450 -13.49 -35.62 18.10
CA LYS A 450 -13.51 -36.26 16.77
C LYS A 450 -14.45 -35.57 15.77
N SER A 451 -14.62 -34.26 15.90
CA SER A 451 -15.57 -33.48 15.10
C SER A 451 -15.07 -32.06 14.90
N VAL A 452 -15.11 -31.64 13.65
CA VAL A 452 -14.76 -30.28 13.21
C VAL A 452 -16.02 -29.46 12.91
N ALA A 453 -17.21 -29.99 13.24
CA ALA A 453 -18.50 -29.42 12.85
C ALA A 453 -18.85 -28.07 13.52
N HIS A 454 -18.12 -27.68 14.57
CA HIS A 454 -18.46 -26.52 15.40
C HIS A 454 -17.79 -25.20 14.96
N LEU A 455 -16.93 -25.21 13.93
CA LEU A 455 -16.23 -24.04 13.39
C LEU A 455 -16.82 -23.59 12.04
N PRO A 456 -16.86 -22.27 11.74
CA PRO A 456 -17.38 -21.73 10.49
C PRO A 456 -16.43 -22.02 9.32
N TRP A 457 -16.57 -23.19 8.70
CA TRP A 457 -15.71 -23.65 7.59
C TRP A 457 -15.54 -22.62 6.47
N LYS A 458 -16.63 -21.97 6.05
CA LYS A 458 -16.58 -21.00 4.95
C LYS A 458 -15.79 -19.74 5.33
N ALA A 459 -16.01 -19.19 6.53
CA ALA A 459 -15.24 -18.05 7.03
C ALA A 459 -13.76 -18.38 7.20
N PHE A 460 -13.46 -19.59 7.72
CA PHE A 460 -12.10 -20.07 7.88
C PHE A 460 -11.38 -20.24 6.55
N MET A 461 -12.06 -20.80 5.54
CA MET A 461 -11.50 -20.98 4.21
C MET A 461 -11.23 -19.64 3.50
N TYR A 462 -12.10 -18.63 3.68
CA TYR A 462 -11.82 -17.28 3.17
C TYR A 462 -10.60 -16.64 3.85
N LYS A 463 -10.46 -16.80 5.18
CA LYS A 463 -9.26 -16.32 5.89
C LYS A 463 -7.99 -17.03 5.44
N ALA A 464 -8.05 -18.32 5.15
CA ALA A 464 -6.91 -19.08 4.65
C ALA A 464 -6.50 -18.68 3.22
N PHE A 465 -7.46 -18.30 2.37
CA PHE A 465 -7.12 -17.72 1.06
C PHE A 465 -6.45 -16.35 1.21
N ASN A 466 -6.82 -15.56 2.23
CA ASN A 466 -6.14 -14.29 2.51
C ASN A 466 -4.70 -14.50 2.96
N THR A 467 -4.45 -15.46 3.85
CA THR A 467 -3.09 -15.75 4.33
C THR A 467 -2.19 -16.29 3.21
N PHE A 468 -2.72 -17.13 2.33
CA PHE A 468 -1.98 -17.58 1.14
C PHE A 468 -1.66 -16.42 0.19
N ILE A 469 -2.60 -15.49 0.01
CA ILE A 469 -2.37 -14.28 -0.79
C ILE A 469 -1.30 -13.39 -0.14
N ASP A 470 -1.33 -13.23 1.18
CA ASP A 470 -0.35 -12.45 1.94
C ASP A 470 1.06 -13.04 1.84
N ASP A 471 1.18 -14.37 1.83
CA ASP A 471 2.46 -15.06 1.64
C ASP A 471 3.02 -14.81 0.23
N VAL A 472 2.18 -14.84 -0.81
CA VAL A 472 2.58 -14.44 -2.18
C VAL A 472 2.99 -12.97 -2.22
N PHE A 473 2.27 -12.10 -1.50
CA PHE A 473 2.55 -10.67 -1.47
C PHE A 473 3.83 -10.36 -0.69
N ALA A 474 4.17 -11.14 0.32
CA ALA A 474 5.42 -11.02 1.07
C ALA A 474 6.69 -11.29 0.24
N PHE A 475 6.55 -11.94 -0.92
CA PHE A 475 7.61 -12.08 -1.91
C PHE A 475 7.68 -10.90 -2.90
N ILE A 476 6.58 -10.18 -3.10
CA ILE A 476 6.46 -9.09 -4.08
C ILE A 476 6.71 -7.72 -3.43
N ILE A 477 6.18 -7.52 -2.22
CA ILE A 477 6.26 -6.27 -1.45
C ILE A 477 6.98 -6.55 -0.14
N THR A 478 7.87 -5.63 0.25
CA THR A 478 8.66 -5.73 1.48
C THR A 478 7.74 -5.62 2.70
N MET A 479 7.26 -6.76 3.19
CA MET A 479 6.52 -6.84 4.46
C MET A 479 7.47 -7.02 5.65
N PRO A 480 7.10 -6.51 6.85
CA PRO A 480 7.83 -6.79 8.08
C PRO A 480 7.92 -8.30 8.33
N THR A 481 9.10 -8.77 8.74
CA THR A 481 9.37 -10.20 8.97
C THR A 481 8.45 -10.83 10.02
N SER A 482 8.04 -10.07 11.03
CA SER A 482 7.07 -10.48 12.05
C SER A 482 5.70 -10.81 11.46
N HIS A 483 5.23 -9.98 10.53
CA HIS A 483 3.96 -10.21 9.81
C HIS A 483 4.05 -11.44 8.92
N ARG A 484 5.17 -11.62 8.19
CA ARG A 484 5.41 -12.80 7.36
C ARG A 484 5.38 -14.10 8.15
N LEU A 485 5.99 -14.11 9.34
CA LEU A 485 5.97 -15.27 10.22
C LEU A 485 4.56 -15.58 10.74
N ALA A 486 3.74 -14.55 10.97
CA ALA A 486 2.35 -14.71 11.38
C ALA A 486 1.46 -15.27 10.26
N CYS A 487 1.66 -14.86 9.00
CA CYS A 487 0.95 -15.43 7.85
C CYS A 487 1.32 -16.90 7.63
N PHE A 488 2.62 -17.22 7.60
CA PHE A 488 3.12 -18.59 7.49
C PHE A 488 2.58 -19.52 8.60
N ARG A 489 2.48 -19.00 9.83
CA ARG A 489 1.86 -19.71 10.97
C ARG A 489 0.41 -20.08 10.67
N ASP A 490 -0.38 -19.14 10.16
CA ASP A 490 -1.81 -19.35 9.91
C ASP A 490 -2.02 -20.39 8.77
N ASP A 491 -1.12 -20.41 7.77
CA ASP A 491 -1.08 -21.43 6.72
C ASP A 491 -0.74 -22.83 7.25
N ALA A 492 0.26 -22.95 8.13
CA ALA A 492 0.59 -24.23 8.77
C ALA A 492 -0.57 -24.79 9.60
N VAL A 493 -1.27 -23.93 10.35
CA VAL A 493 -2.46 -24.31 11.13
C VAL A 493 -3.60 -24.72 10.20
N PHE A 494 -3.77 -24.04 9.06
CA PHE A 494 -4.75 -24.41 8.06
C PHE A 494 -4.53 -25.84 7.52
N LEU A 495 -3.28 -26.21 7.22
CA LEU A 495 -2.95 -27.57 6.75
C LEU A 495 -3.26 -28.64 7.81
N ILE A 496 -2.90 -28.40 9.08
CA ILE A 496 -3.22 -29.33 10.19
C ILE A 496 -4.74 -29.48 10.33
N TYR A 497 -5.48 -28.39 10.18
CA TYR A 497 -6.94 -28.42 10.26
C TYR A 497 -7.58 -29.21 9.10
N LEU A 498 -7.08 -29.05 7.86
CA LEU A 498 -7.52 -29.88 6.72
C LEU A 498 -7.31 -31.37 7.00
N TYR A 499 -6.17 -31.73 7.59
CA TYR A 499 -5.87 -33.09 7.99
C TYR A 499 -6.88 -33.62 9.02
N GLN A 500 -7.13 -32.88 10.11
CA GLN A 500 -8.12 -33.25 11.15
C GLN A 500 -9.53 -33.44 10.56
N ARG A 501 -9.90 -32.59 9.60
CA ARG A 501 -11.18 -32.70 8.90
C ARG A 501 -11.27 -34.00 8.09
N CYS A 502 -10.25 -34.32 7.30
CA CYS A 502 -10.21 -35.58 6.54
C CYS A 502 -10.33 -36.79 7.45
N GLU A 503 -9.62 -36.80 8.58
CA GLU A 503 -9.70 -37.88 9.56
C GLU A 503 -11.13 -38.00 10.15
N SER A 504 -11.74 -36.88 10.55
CA SER A 504 -13.12 -36.88 11.08
C SER A 504 -14.15 -37.38 10.06
N TYR A 505 -13.97 -37.05 8.77
CA TYR A 505 -14.83 -37.53 7.68
C TYR A 505 -14.70 -39.05 7.50
N ILE A 506 -13.47 -39.55 7.48
CA ILE A 506 -13.19 -41.00 7.39
C ILE A 506 -13.78 -41.73 8.60
N TYR A 507 -13.63 -41.19 9.81
CA TYR A 507 -14.17 -41.76 11.04
C TYR A 507 -15.71 -41.83 11.02
N ARG A 508 -16.37 -40.75 10.59
CA ARG A 508 -17.84 -40.71 10.45
C ARG A 508 -18.32 -41.76 9.45
N HIS A 509 -17.69 -41.82 8.28
CA HIS A 509 -18.06 -42.75 7.22
C HIS A 509 -17.78 -44.22 7.58
N ARG A 510 -16.79 -44.48 8.44
CA ARG A 510 -16.51 -45.80 9.03
C ARG A 510 -17.55 -46.17 10.10
N THR A 511 -17.96 -45.21 10.94
CA THR A 511 -18.98 -45.42 11.97
C THR A 511 -20.36 -45.69 11.37
N GLU A 512 -20.74 -44.92 10.35
CA GLU A 512 -21.97 -45.15 9.56
C GLU A 512 -21.95 -46.53 8.91
N ARG A 513 -20.83 -46.96 8.33
CA ARG A 513 -20.68 -48.32 7.78
C ARG A 513 -20.78 -49.43 8.84
N LEU A 514 -20.34 -49.18 10.07
CA LEU A 514 -20.44 -50.15 11.18
C LEU A 514 -21.87 -50.21 11.77
N LEU A 515 -22.58 -49.08 11.80
CA LEU A 515 -23.99 -49.02 12.21
C LEU A 515 -24.89 -49.70 11.17
N ASN A 516 -24.65 -49.45 9.88
CA ASN A 516 -25.40 -50.10 8.79
C ASN A 516 -25.15 -51.62 8.69
N LYS A 517 -24.03 -52.11 9.25
CA LYS A 517 -23.75 -53.55 9.39
C LYS A 517 -24.40 -54.19 10.63
N ARG A 518 -24.88 -53.40 11.60
CA ARG A 518 -25.53 -53.88 12.83
C ARG A 518 -27.06 -53.82 12.80
N SER A 519 -27.66 -53.32 11.73
CA SER A 519 -29.08 -53.50 11.43
C SER A 519 -29.25 -54.64 10.42
N PRO A 520 -29.30 -55.92 10.84
CA PRO A 520 -29.97 -56.92 10.03
C PRO A 520 -31.46 -56.59 10.04
N ASP A 521 -32.05 -56.58 8.84
CA ASP A 521 -33.47 -56.46 8.61
C ASP A 521 -34.28 -57.32 9.60
N TRP A 522 -35.20 -56.68 10.32
CA TRP A 522 -36.35 -57.30 10.96
C TRP A 522 -37.58 -56.46 10.66
#